data_AF-A0A955CHH4-F1
#
_entry.id   AF-A0A955CHH4-F1
#
_cell.length_a   1.000
_cell.length_b   1.000
_cell.length_c   1.000
_cell.angle_alpha   90.00
_cell.angle_beta   90.00
_cell.angle_gamma   90.00
#
_symmetry.space_group_name_H-M   'P 1'
#
loop_
_entity.id
_entity.type
_entity.pdbx_description
1 polymer ?
#
loop_
_entity_poly.entity_id
_entity_poly.type
_entity_poly.pdbx_seq_one_letter_code
_entity_poly.pdbx_strand_id
1 'polypeptide(L)'
;DDGLLQRFQLLVWPDLPAAWKNVDRWPDAEAKRQVAEVFERIVENEFPPPEQGGIPFVRFDTPAQKKFDDWREVLEQRLRSGEEHPAIESHLGKYRSLVPSLALIFHIVDGLAGPVGEESIEMAIVWSEYLESHARRVYGAAATSETAAAKAILAKIRKGLLSDGFTARDVYRRGWAGLGDAEEVAQALDLLADHKYLAEVEDHQPNRRGRPRQPAYRINPLSLQTTGNPTDKTDENPPEGG
;
A
#
# COMPACT_ATOMS: atom_id res chain seq x y z
N ASP A 1 -12.11 -2.54 -2.12
CA ASP A 1 -10.86 -3.29 -1.89
C ASP A 1 -11.21 -4.72 -1.44
N ASP A 2 -10.94 -5.74 -2.26
CA ASP A 2 -11.34 -7.15 -2.00
C ASP A 2 -10.39 -7.90 -1.03
N GLY A 3 -9.36 -7.20 -0.56
CA GLY A 3 -8.37 -7.71 0.38
C GLY A 3 -7.34 -8.67 -0.24
N LEU A 4 -7.31 -8.85 -1.56
CA LEU A 4 -6.36 -9.72 -2.25
C LEU A 4 -4.91 -9.26 -2.02
N LEU A 5 -4.61 -7.99 -2.30
CA LEU A 5 -3.26 -7.44 -2.17
C LEU A 5 -2.74 -7.52 -0.72
N GLN A 6 -3.66 -7.34 0.23
CA GLN A 6 -3.35 -7.38 1.65
C GLN A 6 -2.90 -8.80 2.09
N ARG A 7 -3.14 -9.86 1.32
CA ARG A 7 -2.68 -11.23 1.64
C ARG A 7 -1.20 -11.45 1.28
N PHE A 8 -0.63 -10.62 0.43
CA PHE A 8 0.77 -10.72 0.01
C PHE A 8 1.69 -9.94 0.96
N GLN A 9 1.85 -10.46 2.18
CA GLN A 9 2.66 -9.83 3.24
C GLN A 9 4.17 -9.78 2.93
N LEU A 10 4.64 -10.67 2.03
CA LEU A 10 6.03 -10.77 1.59
C LEU A 10 6.26 -10.10 0.22
N LEU A 11 5.38 -9.20 -0.22
CA LEU A 11 5.46 -8.56 -1.53
C LEU A 11 6.68 -7.63 -1.61
N VAL A 12 7.47 -7.78 -2.67
CA VAL A 12 8.61 -6.92 -2.98
C VAL A 12 8.45 -6.30 -4.37
N TRP A 13 8.73 -5.00 -4.46
CA TRP A 13 8.81 -4.25 -5.73
C TRP A 13 10.18 -3.54 -5.79
N PRO A 14 11.24 -4.27 -6.19
CA PRO A 14 12.58 -3.73 -6.28
C PRO A 14 12.74 -2.82 -7.51
N ASP A 15 13.73 -1.93 -7.46
CA ASP A 15 14.16 -1.21 -8.65
C ASP A 15 14.91 -2.15 -9.59
N LEU A 16 14.47 -2.18 -10.85
CA LEU A 16 15.19 -2.90 -11.89
C LEU A 16 16.40 -2.07 -12.34
N PRO A 17 17.58 -2.69 -12.50
CA PRO A 17 18.73 -1.99 -13.03
C PRO A 17 18.42 -1.44 -14.44
N ALA A 18 18.87 -0.20 -14.71
CA ALA A 18 18.58 0.49 -15.97
C ALA A 18 19.15 -0.25 -17.19
N ALA A 19 20.28 -0.95 -17.02
CA ALA A 19 20.88 -1.75 -18.06
C ALA A 19 20.45 -3.21 -17.94
N TRP A 20 19.90 -3.75 -19.03
CA TRP A 20 19.69 -5.19 -19.12
C TRP A 20 21.02 -5.91 -19.25
N LYS A 21 21.21 -6.97 -18.46
CA LYS A 21 22.36 -7.86 -18.53
C LYS A 21 21.90 -9.30 -18.50
N ASN A 22 22.23 -10.06 -19.54
CA ASN A 22 22.06 -11.50 -19.51
C ASN A 22 23.07 -12.11 -18.52
N VAL A 23 22.59 -12.76 -17.47
CA VAL A 23 23.42 -13.46 -16.49
C VAL A 23 23.09 -14.94 -16.57
N ASP A 24 23.91 -15.67 -17.33
CA ASP A 24 23.92 -17.13 -17.36
C ASP A 24 25.08 -17.60 -16.47
N ARG A 25 24.78 -17.87 -15.20
CA ARG A 25 25.77 -18.33 -14.21
C ARG A 25 25.42 -19.75 -13.78
N TRP A 26 26.45 -20.60 -13.67
CA TRP A 26 26.28 -21.91 -13.05
C TRP A 26 25.74 -21.76 -11.61
N PRO A 27 24.80 -22.61 -11.19
CA PRO A 27 24.32 -22.60 -9.81
C PRO A 27 25.46 -22.81 -8.82
N ASP A 28 25.40 -22.09 -7.72
CA ASP A 28 26.33 -22.27 -6.61
C ASP A 28 26.01 -23.59 -5.89
N ALA A 29 26.86 -24.59 -6.11
CA ALA A 29 26.68 -25.93 -5.53
C ALA A 29 26.85 -25.94 -4.01
N GLU A 30 27.68 -25.04 -3.47
CA GLU A 30 27.89 -24.88 -2.03
C GLU A 30 26.63 -24.31 -1.38
N ALA A 31 26.13 -23.19 -1.92
CA ALA A 31 24.89 -22.59 -1.42
C ALA A 31 23.71 -23.56 -1.52
N LYS A 32 23.62 -24.34 -2.62
CA LYS A 32 22.58 -25.37 -2.77
C LYS A 32 22.66 -26.44 -1.67
N ARG A 33 23.87 -26.87 -1.30
CA ARG A 33 24.06 -27.85 -0.23
C ARG A 33 23.70 -27.26 1.13
N GLN A 34 24.12 -26.04 1.43
CA GLN A 34 23.77 -25.35 2.68
C GLN A 34 22.24 -25.22 2.85
N VAL A 35 21.52 -24.91 1.78
CA VAL A 35 20.05 -24.89 1.80
C VAL A 35 19.46 -26.28 2.06
N ALA A 36 20.02 -27.34 1.47
CA ALA A 36 19.57 -28.70 1.74
C ALA A 36 19.79 -29.12 3.20
N GLU A 37 20.95 -28.77 3.77
CA GLU A 37 21.27 -29.02 5.18
C GLU A 37 20.29 -28.30 6.13
N VAL A 38 19.80 -27.11 5.78
CA VAL A 38 18.73 -26.43 6.55
C VAL A 38 17.45 -27.27 6.58
N PHE A 39 17.02 -27.80 5.44
CA PHE A 39 15.81 -28.64 5.39
C PHE A 39 15.97 -29.95 6.16
N GLU A 40 17.13 -30.59 6.06
CA GLU A 40 17.45 -31.79 6.84
C GLU A 40 17.38 -31.49 8.34
N ARG A 41 18.02 -30.39 8.79
CA ARG A 41 17.91 -29.94 10.19
C ARG A 41 16.47 -29.68 10.61
N ILE A 42 15.63 -29.08 9.77
CA ILE A 42 14.21 -28.83 10.11
C ILE A 42 13.45 -30.15 10.32
N VAL A 43 13.71 -31.16 9.49
CA VAL A 43 13.06 -32.47 9.61
C VAL A 43 13.54 -33.23 10.84
N GLU A 44 14.83 -33.09 11.18
CA GLU A 44 15.44 -33.69 12.36
C GLU A 44 15.14 -32.91 13.66
N ASN A 45 14.78 -31.63 13.56
CA ASN A 45 14.56 -30.78 14.73
C ASN A 45 13.35 -31.29 15.52
N GLU A 46 13.58 -31.64 16.77
CA GLU A 46 12.51 -31.99 17.70
C GLU A 46 11.90 -30.70 18.24
N PHE A 47 10.87 -30.20 17.55
CA PHE A 47 10.01 -29.17 18.13
C PHE A 47 9.35 -29.73 19.40
N PRO A 48 9.13 -28.89 20.43
CA PRO A 48 8.45 -29.34 21.64
C PRO A 48 7.09 -29.95 21.29
N PRO A 49 6.69 -31.03 21.98
CA PRO A 49 5.43 -31.69 21.69
C PRO A 49 4.29 -30.69 21.83
N PRO A 50 3.28 -30.75 20.97
CA PRO A 50 2.20 -29.78 21.00
C PRO A 50 1.41 -29.90 22.29
N GLU A 51 1.17 -28.77 22.96
CA GLU A 51 0.25 -28.74 24.08
C GLU A 51 -1.18 -29.06 23.58
N GLN A 52 -1.84 -30.01 24.26
CA GLN A 52 -3.26 -30.35 24.04
C GLN A 52 -3.64 -30.72 22.58
N GLY A 53 -2.70 -31.29 21.82
CA GLY A 53 -2.94 -31.70 20.43
C GLY A 53 -2.96 -30.54 19.42
N GLY A 54 -2.43 -29.38 19.80
CA GLY A 54 -2.22 -28.24 18.92
C GLY A 54 -1.08 -28.43 17.92
N ILE A 55 -0.63 -27.32 17.32
CA ILE A 55 0.59 -27.28 16.50
C ILE A 55 1.76 -27.01 17.45
N PRO A 56 2.91 -27.71 17.31
CA PRO A 56 4.13 -27.38 18.04
C PRO A 56 4.48 -25.90 17.91
N PHE A 57 4.88 -25.27 19.01
CA PHE A 57 5.27 -23.88 19.03
C PHE A 57 6.47 -23.67 19.96
N VAL A 58 7.26 -22.65 19.68
CA VAL A 58 8.31 -22.17 20.56
C VAL A 58 7.95 -20.76 21.03
N ARG A 59 8.49 -20.37 22.18
CA ARG A 59 8.30 -19.02 22.75
C ARG A 59 9.53 -18.18 22.48
N PHE A 60 9.39 -16.86 22.57
CA PHE A 60 10.55 -15.99 22.68
C PHE A 60 11.27 -16.21 24.01
N ASP A 61 12.58 -16.00 24.02
CA ASP A 61 13.29 -15.74 25.27
C ASP A 61 12.92 -14.35 25.83
N THR A 62 13.38 -14.05 27.05
CA THR A 62 13.02 -12.79 27.72
C THR A 62 13.47 -11.55 26.92
N PRO A 63 14.72 -11.46 26.42
CA PRO A 63 15.14 -10.34 25.57
C PRO A 63 14.31 -10.19 24.29
N ALA A 64 14.05 -11.28 23.57
CA ALA A 64 13.30 -11.26 22.32
C ALA A 64 11.83 -10.88 22.53
N GLN A 65 11.22 -11.38 23.61
CA GLN A 65 9.85 -11.01 23.99
C GLN A 65 9.75 -9.51 24.23
N LYS A 66 10.72 -8.92 24.94
CA LYS A 66 10.76 -7.48 25.19
C LYS A 66 10.83 -6.70 23.87
N LYS A 67 11.70 -7.08 22.93
CA LYS A 67 11.80 -6.40 21.62
C LYS A 67 10.51 -6.51 20.82
N PHE A 68 9.89 -7.69 20.82
CA PHE A 68 8.63 -7.89 20.14
C PHE A 68 7.52 -7.02 20.75
N ASP A 69 7.44 -6.92 22.08
CA ASP A 69 6.45 -6.11 22.77
C ASP A 69 6.66 -4.61 22.49
N ASP A 70 7.90 -4.11 22.60
CA ASP A 70 8.25 -2.73 22.28
C ASP A 70 7.88 -2.39 20.81
N TRP A 71 8.25 -3.25 19.85
CA TRP A 71 7.92 -3.07 18.43
C TRP A 71 6.41 -3.12 18.19
N ARG A 72 5.71 -4.07 18.83
CA ARG A 72 4.27 -4.25 18.66
C ARG A 72 3.50 -3.06 19.25
N GLU A 73 3.96 -2.49 20.36
CA GLU A 73 3.34 -1.28 20.91
C GLU A 73 3.33 -0.15 19.87
N VAL A 74 4.47 0.10 19.20
CA VAL A 74 4.58 1.11 18.13
C VAL A 74 3.63 0.79 16.97
N LEU A 75 3.60 -0.47 16.51
CA LEU A 75 2.67 -0.90 15.45
C LEU A 75 1.21 -0.64 15.85
N GLU A 76 0.81 -1.04 17.06
CA GLU A 76 -0.57 -0.94 17.52
C GLU A 76 -1.02 0.53 17.70
N GLN A 77 -0.13 1.40 18.18
CA GLN A 77 -0.39 2.85 18.26
C GLN A 77 -0.62 3.43 16.86
N ARG A 78 0.25 3.08 15.91
CA ARG A 78 0.16 3.55 14.51
C ARG A 78 -1.09 3.06 13.79
N LEU A 79 -1.48 1.80 13.99
CA LEU A 79 -2.72 1.25 13.40
C LEU A 79 -4.01 1.89 13.96
N ARG A 80 -3.94 2.60 15.09
CA ARG A 80 -5.09 3.26 15.72
C ARG A 80 -5.05 4.78 15.63
N SER A 81 -4.02 5.37 15.02
CA SER A 81 -3.90 6.83 14.93
C SER A 81 -4.95 7.43 13.99
N GLY A 82 -5.48 6.64 13.04
CA GLY A 82 -6.36 7.12 11.98
C GLY A 82 -5.63 7.92 10.89
N GLU A 83 -4.29 7.94 10.91
CA GLU A 83 -3.47 8.68 9.95
C GLU A 83 -3.07 7.83 8.73
N GLU A 84 -3.14 6.50 8.83
CA GLU A 84 -2.80 5.59 7.73
C GLU A 84 -3.99 5.37 6.80
N HIS A 85 -3.70 5.13 5.51
CA HIS A 85 -4.73 4.72 4.57
C HIS A 85 -5.31 3.34 4.96
N PRO A 86 -6.63 3.09 4.89
CA PRO A 86 -7.24 1.84 5.35
C PRO A 86 -6.63 0.56 4.75
N ALA A 87 -6.20 0.61 3.49
CA ALA A 87 -5.52 -0.52 2.84
C ALA A 87 -4.13 -0.80 3.43
N ILE A 88 -3.38 0.25 3.81
CA ILE A 88 -2.08 0.14 4.50
C ILE A 88 -2.29 -0.37 5.92
N GLU A 89 -3.28 0.19 6.63
CA GLU A 89 -3.64 -0.25 7.97
C GLU A 89 -3.97 -1.76 8.00
N SER A 90 -4.81 -2.24 7.07
CA SER A 90 -5.12 -3.67 6.94
C SER A 90 -3.89 -4.52 6.60
N HIS A 91 -3.00 -4.02 5.73
CA HIS A 91 -1.76 -4.71 5.37
C HIS A 91 -0.84 -4.87 6.58
N LEU A 92 -0.52 -3.78 7.27
CA LEU A 92 0.36 -3.76 8.43
C LEU A 92 -0.25 -4.46 9.63
N GLY A 93 -1.59 -4.50 9.71
CA GLY A 93 -2.28 -5.27 10.74
C GLY A 93 -1.92 -6.76 10.75
N LYS A 94 -1.47 -7.29 9.61
CA LYS A 94 -1.03 -8.68 9.48
C LYS A 94 0.40 -8.91 9.96
N TYR A 95 1.19 -7.85 10.16
CA TYR A 95 2.56 -7.96 10.63
C TYR A 95 2.65 -8.51 12.06
N ARG A 96 1.56 -8.39 12.83
CA ARG A 96 1.36 -9.07 14.12
C ARG A 96 1.70 -10.56 14.09
N SER A 97 1.37 -11.23 12.99
CA SER A 97 1.67 -12.64 12.77
C SER A 97 2.93 -12.88 11.94
N LEU A 98 3.24 -11.96 11.02
CA LEU A 98 4.40 -12.07 10.14
C LEU A 98 5.71 -12.02 10.91
N VAL A 99 5.91 -11.00 11.75
CA VAL A 99 7.17 -10.76 12.45
C VAL A 99 7.58 -11.95 13.34
N PRO A 100 6.70 -12.51 14.21
CA PRO A 100 7.09 -13.68 14.99
C PRO A 100 7.31 -14.93 14.12
N SER A 101 6.61 -15.06 12.99
CA SER A 101 6.83 -16.14 12.04
C SER A 101 8.20 -16.04 11.35
N LEU A 102 8.59 -14.84 10.92
CA LEU A 102 9.91 -14.57 10.35
C LEU A 102 11.01 -14.81 11.38
N ALA A 103 10.83 -14.36 12.62
CA ALA A 103 11.79 -14.58 13.69
C ALA A 103 12.04 -16.08 13.92
N LEU A 104 10.97 -16.90 13.94
CA LEU A 104 11.10 -18.35 14.03
C LEU A 104 11.82 -18.94 12.82
N ILE A 105 11.48 -18.51 11.61
CA ILE A 105 12.14 -18.99 10.38
C ILE A 105 13.64 -18.69 10.43
N PHE A 106 14.03 -17.47 10.77
CA PHE A 106 15.45 -17.09 10.88
C PHE A 106 16.17 -17.90 11.95
N HIS A 107 15.57 -18.05 13.14
CA HIS A 107 16.11 -18.86 14.21
C HIS A 107 16.42 -20.30 13.76
N ILE A 108 15.49 -20.93 13.04
CA ILE A 108 15.66 -22.31 12.56
C ILE A 108 16.68 -22.40 11.41
N VAL A 109 16.65 -21.44 10.48
CA VAL A 109 17.61 -21.38 9.36
C VAL A 109 19.04 -21.29 9.89
N ASP A 110 19.26 -20.51 10.94
CA ASP A 110 20.55 -20.36 11.62
C ASP A 110 20.94 -21.59 12.46
N GLY A 111 20.09 -22.63 12.49
CA GLY A 111 20.36 -23.89 13.19
C GLY A 111 20.21 -23.79 14.71
N LEU A 112 19.50 -22.77 15.21
CA LEU A 112 19.23 -22.58 16.63
C LEU A 112 18.02 -23.43 17.06
N ALA A 113 17.96 -23.73 18.36
CA ALA A 113 16.90 -24.52 18.96
C ALA A 113 16.44 -23.91 20.30
N GLY A 114 15.23 -24.28 20.72
CA GLY A 114 14.63 -23.78 21.96
C GLY A 114 13.92 -22.44 21.74
N PRO A 115 13.88 -21.57 22.76
CA PRO A 115 13.25 -20.26 22.64
C PRO A 115 13.91 -19.38 21.57
N VAL A 116 13.09 -18.64 20.81
CA VAL A 116 13.57 -17.72 19.78
C VAL A 116 14.27 -16.54 20.44
N GLY A 117 15.52 -16.32 20.04
CA GLY A 117 16.42 -15.33 20.64
C GLY A 117 16.35 -13.94 20.01
N GLU A 118 17.08 -13.02 20.64
CA GLU A 118 17.09 -11.58 20.33
C GLU A 118 17.49 -11.28 18.87
N GLU A 119 18.55 -11.91 18.35
CA GLU A 119 19.04 -11.68 16.99
C GLU A 119 17.99 -12.03 15.92
N SER A 120 17.25 -13.13 16.13
CA SER A 120 16.24 -13.58 15.18
C SER A 120 15.04 -12.64 15.11
N ILE A 121 14.61 -12.07 16.25
CA ILE A 121 13.51 -11.09 16.26
C ILE A 121 13.95 -9.72 15.72
N GLU A 122 15.19 -9.30 15.96
CA GLU A 122 15.74 -8.08 15.36
C GLU A 122 15.76 -8.17 13.83
N MET A 123 16.26 -9.30 13.30
CA MET A 123 16.25 -9.55 11.86
C MET A 123 14.82 -9.50 11.29
N ALA A 124 13.85 -10.09 11.99
CA ALA A 124 12.44 -10.04 11.58
C ALA A 124 11.84 -8.63 11.57
N ILE A 125 12.20 -7.79 12.54
CA ILE A 125 11.77 -6.39 12.59
C ILE A 125 12.38 -5.63 11.39
N VAL A 126 13.68 -5.77 11.14
CA VAL A 126 14.34 -5.12 9.98
C VAL A 126 13.71 -5.57 8.65
N TRP A 127 13.41 -6.87 8.51
CA TRP A 127 12.69 -7.37 7.35
C TRP A 127 11.29 -6.77 7.21
N SER A 128 10.58 -6.54 8.32
CA SER A 128 9.26 -5.91 8.28
C SER A 128 9.32 -4.47 7.76
N GLU A 129 10.35 -3.69 8.11
CA GLU A 129 10.56 -2.33 7.60
C GLU A 129 10.82 -2.33 6.09
N TYR A 130 11.65 -3.28 5.63
CA TYR A 130 11.90 -3.49 4.21
C TYR A 130 10.61 -3.83 3.45
N LEU A 131 9.85 -4.82 3.92
CA LEU A 131 8.58 -5.23 3.30
C LEU A 131 7.54 -4.11 3.30
N GLU A 132 7.46 -3.32 4.38
CA GLU A 132 6.58 -2.17 4.45
C GLU A 132 6.93 -1.14 3.37
N SER A 133 8.21 -0.85 3.15
CA SER A 133 8.65 0.10 2.13
C SER A 133 8.16 -0.30 0.73
N HIS A 134 8.17 -1.61 0.44
CA HIS A 134 7.66 -2.15 -0.81
C HIS A 134 6.13 -2.15 -0.88
N ALA A 135 5.45 -2.50 0.21
CA ALA A 135 3.99 -2.40 0.29
C ALA A 135 3.55 -0.96 0.00
N ARG A 136 4.15 0.04 0.66
CA ARG A 136 3.85 1.46 0.45
C ARG A 136 4.06 1.90 -1.00
N ARG A 137 5.10 1.41 -1.67
CA ARG A 137 5.31 1.66 -3.11
C ARG A 137 4.16 1.11 -3.96
N VAL A 138 3.71 -0.11 -3.68
CA VAL A 138 2.62 -0.78 -4.41
C VAL A 138 1.30 -0.03 -4.21
N TYR A 139 0.93 0.24 -2.96
CA TYR A 139 -0.28 1.00 -2.65
C TYR A 139 -0.21 2.44 -3.17
N GLY A 140 0.95 3.08 -3.13
CA GLY A 140 1.16 4.40 -3.71
C GLY A 140 0.96 4.41 -5.23
N ALA A 141 1.42 3.38 -5.95
CA ALA A 141 1.17 3.25 -7.38
C ALA A 141 -0.32 3.03 -7.70
N ALA A 142 -1.03 2.24 -6.89
CA ALA A 142 -2.47 2.02 -7.04
C ALA A 142 -3.28 3.29 -6.73
N ALA A 143 -2.92 4.04 -5.68
CA ALA A 143 -3.51 5.35 -5.40
C ALA A 143 -3.20 6.37 -6.51
N THR A 144 -2.05 6.25 -7.17
CA THR A 144 -1.67 7.12 -8.30
C THR A 144 -2.56 6.91 -9.51
N SER A 145 -3.11 5.71 -9.78
CA SER A 145 -4.05 5.52 -10.89
C SER A 145 -5.39 6.22 -10.62
N GLU A 146 -5.96 6.07 -9.41
CA GLU A 146 -7.18 6.81 -9.00
C GLU A 146 -6.96 8.33 -9.04
N THR A 147 -5.81 8.81 -8.52
CA THR A 147 -5.48 10.24 -8.56
C THR A 147 -5.21 10.73 -10.00
N ALA A 148 -4.63 9.89 -10.86
CA ALA A 148 -4.38 10.22 -12.27
C ALA A 148 -5.68 10.30 -13.06
N ALA A 149 -6.62 9.37 -12.83
CA ALA A 149 -7.96 9.42 -13.40
C ALA A 149 -8.72 10.66 -12.92
N ALA A 150 -8.69 10.99 -11.63
CA ALA A 150 -9.28 12.21 -11.08
C ALA A 150 -8.67 13.49 -11.70
N LYS A 151 -7.33 13.56 -11.81
CA LYS A 151 -6.63 14.66 -12.50
C LYS A 151 -7.01 14.75 -13.98
N ALA A 152 -7.17 13.62 -14.66
CA ALA A 152 -7.58 13.57 -16.05
C ALA A 152 -9.01 14.13 -16.21
N ILE A 153 -9.97 13.69 -15.39
CA ILE A 153 -11.35 14.20 -15.39
C ILE A 153 -11.36 15.70 -15.12
N LEU A 154 -10.63 16.17 -14.11
CA LEU A 154 -10.52 17.59 -13.78
C LEU A 154 -9.95 18.42 -14.94
N ALA A 155 -8.96 17.89 -15.66
CA ALA A 155 -8.44 18.53 -16.87
C ALA A 155 -9.47 18.61 -18.00
N LYS A 156 -10.39 17.64 -18.13
CA LYS A 156 -11.49 17.68 -19.10
C LYS A 156 -12.56 18.69 -18.71
N ILE A 157 -12.88 18.78 -17.41
CA ILE A 157 -13.76 19.80 -16.84
C ILE A 157 -13.21 21.20 -17.15
N ARG A 158 -11.92 21.45 -16.85
CA ARG A 158 -11.26 22.75 -17.10
C ARG A 158 -11.20 23.13 -18.58
N LYS A 159 -11.15 22.15 -19.48
CA LYS A 159 -11.21 22.36 -20.93
C LYS A 159 -12.65 22.57 -21.47
N GLY A 160 -13.67 22.58 -20.60
CA GLY A 160 -15.07 22.71 -20.98
C GLY A 160 -15.61 21.49 -21.73
N LEU A 161 -14.92 20.34 -21.66
CA LEU A 161 -15.35 19.14 -22.36
C LEU A 161 -16.47 18.42 -21.62
N LEU A 162 -16.57 18.58 -20.29
CA LEU A 162 -17.67 18.06 -19.48
C LEU A 162 -18.58 19.23 -19.08
N SER A 163 -19.88 19.07 -19.32
CA SER A 163 -20.92 20.03 -18.94
C SER A 163 -21.32 19.84 -17.49
N ASP A 164 -21.76 20.89 -16.81
CA ASP A 164 -22.33 20.77 -15.46
C ASP A 164 -23.53 19.79 -15.46
N GLY A 165 -23.58 18.90 -14.48
CA GLY A 165 -24.56 17.82 -14.42
C GLY A 165 -24.22 16.57 -15.25
N PHE A 166 -22.94 16.37 -15.62
CA PHE A 166 -22.50 15.15 -16.29
C PHE A 166 -22.60 13.91 -15.38
N THR A 167 -22.67 12.73 -15.98
CA THR A 167 -22.70 11.44 -15.26
C THR A 167 -21.41 10.65 -15.46
N ALA A 168 -21.14 9.66 -14.59
CA ALA A 168 -20.01 8.74 -14.76
C ALA A 168 -19.97 8.08 -16.15
N ARG A 169 -21.16 7.74 -16.69
CA ARG A 169 -21.31 7.19 -18.04
C ARG A 169 -20.87 8.15 -19.15
N ASP A 170 -21.04 9.46 -18.97
CA ASP A 170 -20.62 10.45 -19.96
C ASP A 170 -19.09 10.56 -20.06
N VAL A 171 -18.39 10.27 -18.97
CA VAL A 171 -16.93 10.21 -18.92
C VAL A 171 -16.45 8.91 -19.58
N TYR A 172 -16.94 7.76 -19.11
CA TYR A 172 -16.52 6.43 -19.58
C TYR A 172 -16.75 6.25 -21.09
N ARG A 173 -17.93 6.62 -21.61
CA ARG A 173 -18.28 6.40 -23.02
C ARG A 173 -17.42 7.16 -24.01
N ARG A 174 -16.73 8.21 -23.58
CA ARG A 174 -15.86 8.99 -24.44
C ARG A 174 -14.51 8.34 -24.70
N GLY A 175 -14.17 7.26 -23.98
CA GLY A 175 -12.97 6.46 -24.22
C GLY A 175 -11.69 7.28 -24.16
N TRP A 176 -11.64 8.29 -23.28
CA TRP A 176 -10.45 9.11 -23.13
C TRP A 176 -9.31 8.29 -22.54
N ALA A 177 -8.07 8.56 -22.98
CA ALA A 177 -6.89 7.88 -22.46
C ALA A 177 -6.82 8.00 -20.93
N GLY A 178 -6.68 6.86 -20.24
CA GLY A 178 -6.67 6.78 -18.78
C GLY A 178 -8.04 6.88 -18.10
N LEU A 179 -9.15 6.76 -18.85
CA LEU A 179 -10.54 6.75 -18.36
C LEU A 179 -11.37 5.67 -19.08
N GLY A 180 -10.73 4.53 -19.37
CA GLY A 180 -11.31 3.43 -20.15
C GLY A 180 -12.01 2.36 -19.32
N ASP A 181 -11.91 2.44 -17.99
CA ASP A 181 -12.53 1.52 -17.04
C ASP A 181 -13.65 2.24 -16.27
N ALA A 182 -14.79 1.56 -16.10
CA ALA A 182 -15.98 2.17 -15.49
C ALA A 182 -15.88 2.27 -13.96
N GLU A 183 -15.14 1.35 -13.33
CA GLU A 183 -14.91 1.35 -11.88
C GLU A 183 -13.88 2.42 -11.51
N GLU A 184 -12.79 2.53 -12.28
CA GLU A 184 -11.77 3.58 -12.12
C GLU A 184 -12.36 4.99 -12.29
N VAL A 185 -13.28 5.17 -13.25
CA VAL A 185 -14.00 6.44 -13.45
C VAL A 185 -14.91 6.76 -12.25
N ALA A 186 -15.58 5.76 -11.67
CA ALA A 186 -16.44 5.96 -10.51
C ALA A 186 -15.61 6.39 -9.27
N GLN A 187 -14.54 5.65 -8.97
CA GLN A 187 -13.62 5.96 -7.86
C GLN A 187 -13.00 7.36 -8.00
N ALA A 188 -12.62 7.74 -9.22
CA ALA A 188 -12.09 9.07 -9.50
C ALA A 188 -13.11 10.20 -9.30
N LEU A 189 -14.40 9.94 -9.57
CA LEU A 189 -15.48 10.92 -9.35
C LEU A 189 -15.82 11.06 -7.87
N ASP A 190 -15.82 9.96 -7.13
CA ASP A 190 -16.01 9.95 -5.68
C ASP A 190 -14.89 10.74 -5.00
N LEU A 191 -13.63 10.50 -5.39
CA LEU A 191 -12.47 11.27 -4.91
C LEU A 191 -12.61 12.77 -5.17
N LEU A 192 -13.07 13.16 -6.36
CA LEU A 192 -13.31 14.58 -6.69
C LEU A 192 -14.47 15.17 -5.88
N ALA A 193 -15.50 14.39 -5.54
CA ALA A 193 -16.61 14.82 -4.72
C ALA A 193 -16.20 15.01 -3.24
N ASP A 194 -15.39 14.09 -2.72
CA ASP A 194 -14.84 14.15 -1.36
C ASP A 194 -14.00 15.42 -1.17
N HIS A 195 -13.14 15.73 -2.15
CA HIS A 195 -12.33 16.94 -2.16
C HIS A 195 -13.07 18.21 -2.63
N LYS A 196 -14.40 18.16 -2.76
CA LYS A 196 -15.27 19.29 -3.11
C LYS A 196 -14.98 19.91 -4.48
N TYR A 197 -14.31 19.19 -5.38
CA TYR A 197 -14.23 19.58 -6.79
C TYR A 197 -15.55 19.33 -7.52
N LEU A 198 -16.28 18.30 -7.09
CA LEU A 198 -17.63 17.95 -7.56
C LEU A 198 -18.61 17.89 -6.39
N ALA A 199 -19.90 17.98 -6.71
CA ALA A 199 -20.98 17.66 -5.78
C ALA A 199 -21.92 16.65 -6.44
N GLU A 200 -22.12 15.51 -5.79
CA GLU A 200 -23.07 14.51 -6.24
C GLU A 200 -24.50 15.02 -6.06
N VAL A 201 -25.33 14.82 -7.08
CA VAL A 201 -26.74 15.18 -7.06
C VAL A 201 -27.55 13.92 -7.32
N GLU A 202 -28.21 13.44 -6.27
CA GLU A 202 -29.23 12.40 -6.39
C GLU A 202 -30.50 12.99 -7.01
N ASP A 203 -30.97 12.39 -8.12
CA ASP A 203 -32.29 12.68 -8.67
C ASP A 203 -33.35 11.91 -7.86
N HIS A 204 -33.70 12.43 -6.69
CA HIS A 204 -34.80 11.91 -5.88
C HIS A 204 -36.15 12.18 -6.58
N GLN A 205 -36.53 11.32 -7.52
CA GLN A 205 -37.92 11.24 -7.97
C GLN A 205 -38.64 10.12 -7.20
N PRO A 206 -39.54 10.45 -6.25
CA PRO A 206 -40.14 9.49 -5.33
C PRO A 206 -41.12 8.49 -5.97
N ASN A 207 -41.30 8.47 -7.30
CA ASN A 207 -42.40 7.74 -7.93
C ASN A 207 -42.06 6.96 -9.21
N ARG A 208 -40.83 6.42 -9.35
CA ARG A 208 -40.47 5.56 -10.50
C ARG A 208 -40.16 4.13 -10.09
N ARG A 209 -40.90 3.18 -10.67
CA ARG A 209 -40.56 1.75 -10.70
C ARG A 209 -39.51 1.50 -11.79
N GLY A 210 -38.24 1.37 -11.41
CA GLY A 210 -37.12 1.06 -12.31
C GLY A 210 -35.75 1.11 -11.60
N ARG A 211 -34.68 0.64 -12.28
CA ARG A 211 -33.30 0.75 -11.77
C ARG A 211 -32.97 2.24 -11.54
N PRO A 212 -32.38 2.62 -10.40
CA PRO A 212 -31.98 4.00 -10.12
C PRO A 212 -31.12 4.56 -11.26
N ARG A 213 -31.36 5.83 -11.63
CA ARG A 213 -30.46 6.53 -12.56
C ARG A 213 -29.10 6.71 -11.88
N GLN A 214 -28.04 6.72 -12.68
CA GLN A 214 -26.71 7.04 -12.16
C GLN A 214 -26.70 8.47 -11.63
N PRO A 215 -25.95 8.76 -10.55
CA PRO A 215 -25.81 10.10 -10.02
C PRO A 215 -25.22 11.06 -11.05
N ALA A 216 -25.68 12.31 -10.99
CA ALA A 216 -25.14 13.40 -11.78
C ALA A 216 -24.22 14.26 -10.90
N TYR A 217 -23.15 14.79 -11.47
CA TYR A 217 -22.15 15.57 -10.76
C TYR A 217 -22.24 17.05 -11.15
N ARG A 218 -22.38 17.91 -10.15
CA ARG A 218 -22.22 19.36 -10.30
C ARG A 218 -20.78 19.77 -10.12
N ILE A 219 -20.28 20.63 -11.00
CA ILE A 219 -18.91 21.14 -10.97
C ILE A 219 -18.85 22.30 -9.97
N ASN A 220 -17.93 22.24 -9.00
CA ASN A 220 -17.71 23.37 -8.11
C ASN A 220 -17.02 24.52 -8.89
N PRO A 221 -17.60 25.73 -8.97
CA PRO A 221 -16.98 26.84 -9.70
C PRO A 221 -15.56 27.22 -9.23
N LEU A 222 -15.23 26.96 -7.96
CA LEU A 222 -13.89 27.21 -7.41
C LEU A 222 -12.83 26.22 -7.95
N SER A 223 -13.24 25.05 -8.44
CA SER A 223 -12.34 24.04 -9.04
C SER A 223 -11.72 24.48 -10.38
N LEU A 224 -12.32 25.50 -11.00
CA LEU A 224 -11.92 26.07 -12.28
C LEU A 224 -10.83 27.14 -12.13
N GLN A 225 -10.60 27.63 -10.90
CA GLN A 225 -9.53 28.58 -10.61
C GLN A 225 -8.24 27.78 -10.40
N THR A 226 -7.26 27.95 -11.28
CA THR A 226 -5.92 27.41 -11.06
C THR A 226 -5.38 28.03 -9.77
N THR A 227 -5.07 27.22 -8.77
CA THR A 227 -4.28 27.68 -7.61
C THR A 227 -2.89 28.05 -8.11
N GLY A 228 -2.74 29.29 -8.58
CA GLY A 228 -1.44 29.91 -8.75
C GLY A 228 -0.84 30.10 -7.38
N ASN A 229 0.23 29.36 -7.08
CA ASN A 229 1.06 29.60 -5.90
C ASN A 229 1.59 31.04 -5.98
N PRO A 230 1.32 31.93 -5.01
CA PRO A 230 1.95 33.24 -4.95
C PRO A 230 3.18 33.15 -4.04
N THR A 231 4.27 32.62 -4.57
CA THR A 231 5.61 32.83 -4.00
C THR A 231 6.64 32.75 -5.10
N ASP A 232 6.70 33.78 -5.93
CA ASP A 232 7.97 34.24 -6.48
C ASP A 232 7.88 35.73 -6.82
N LYS A 233 8.99 36.44 -6.59
CA LYS A 233 9.24 37.90 -6.73
C LYS A 233 9.06 38.77 -5.49
N THR A 234 10.18 38.96 -4.79
CA THR A 234 10.87 40.26 -4.79
C THR A 234 12.36 40.06 -4.54
N ASP A 235 13.10 39.84 -5.63
CA ASP A 235 14.46 40.38 -5.77
C ASP A 235 14.31 41.72 -6.50
N GLU A 236 14.39 42.82 -5.76
CA GLU A 236 14.70 44.15 -6.30
C GLU A 236 15.73 44.81 -5.37
N ASN A 237 17.01 44.68 -5.72
CA ASN A 237 18.04 45.61 -5.28
C ASN A 237 17.87 46.93 -6.05
N PRO A 238 17.88 48.09 -5.38
CA PRO A 238 17.89 49.39 -6.06
C PRO A 238 19.29 49.74 -6.59
N PRO A 239 19.38 50.62 -7.60
CA PRO A 239 20.62 50.92 -8.32
C PRO A 239 21.52 51.92 -7.57
N GLU A 240 22.79 51.92 -7.96
CA GLU A 240 23.90 52.75 -7.47
C GLU A 240 23.68 54.27 -7.57
N GLY A 241 24.31 55.04 -6.67
CA GLY A 241 24.74 56.43 -6.94
C GLY A 241 24.53 57.42 -5.81
N GLY A 242 25.62 57.77 -5.09
CA GLY A 242 25.71 58.84 -4.10
C GLY A 242 26.96 58.78 -3.24
#